data_AF-A0A951U3E1-F1
#
_entry.id   AF-A0A951U3E1-F1
#
_cell.length_a   1.000
_cell.length_b   1.000
_cell.length_c   1.000
_cell.angle_alpha   90.00
_cell.angle_beta   90.00
_cell.angle_gamma   90.00
#
_symmetry.space_group_name_H-M   'P 1'
#
loop_
_entity.id
_entity.type
_entity.pdbx_description
1 polymer ?
#
loop_
_entity_poly.entity_id
_entity_poly.type
_entity_poly.pdbx_seq_one_letter_code
_entity_poly.pdbx_strand_id
1 'polypeptide(L)'
;MKLPNAKLAFIDLNKLQNYSLNPQHDRGKHKARLFLAILGLSASDAKTLATLILEAIQLHDVISSTQDGYGQRYLVDFPVSRNQQTALLRTTWIIRPTETFPRLTSCYILR
;
A
#
# COMPACT_ATOMS: atom_id res chain seq x y z
N MET A 1 11.59 13.28 1.52
CA MET A 1 11.51 12.96 2.97
C MET A 1 10.98 11.55 3.16
N LYS A 2 11.33 10.84 4.24
CA LYS A 2 10.75 9.51 4.56
C LYS A 2 9.36 9.62 5.18
N LEU A 3 8.59 8.52 5.10
CA LEU A 3 7.32 8.39 5.81
C LEU A 3 7.57 8.45 7.33
N PRO A 4 6.95 9.37 8.08
CA PRO A 4 7.18 9.47 9.51
C PRO A 4 6.77 8.19 10.24
N ASN A 5 7.62 7.75 11.17
CA ASN A 5 7.40 6.54 11.97
C ASN A 5 7.12 5.28 11.13
N ALA A 6 7.73 5.16 9.94
CA ALA A 6 7.56 4.02 9.04
C ALA A 6 7.82 2.65 9.70
N LYS A 7 8.72 2.58 10.69
CA LYS A 7 8.98 1.35 11.46
C LYS A 7 7.79 0.89 12.30
N LEU A 8 6.87 1.79 12.63
CA LEU A 8 5.64 1.52 13.36
C LEU A 8 4.43 1.39 12.43
N ALA A 9 4.63 1.40 11.10
CA ALA A 9 3.55 1.41 10.13
C ALA A 9 2.63 0.21 10.31
N PHE A 10 1.33 0.49 10.22
CA PHE A 10 0.28 -0.50 10.44
C PHE A 10 -0.44 -0.80 9.13
N ILE A 11 -0.42 -2.07 8.74
CA ILE A 11 -1.18 -2.61 7.62
C ILE A 11 -2.22 -3.59 8.18
N ASP A 12 -3.50 -3.24 8.02
CA ASP A 12 -4.57 -4.22 8.24
C ASP A 12 -4.57 -5.24 7.08
N LEU A 13 -4.20 -6.49 7.39
CA LEU A 13 -4.18 -7.57 6.39
C LEU A 13 -5.54 -7.80 5.74
N ASN A 14 -6.64 -7.58 6.46
CA ASN A 14 -7.99 -7.67 5.92
C ASN A 14 -8.17 -6.71 4.74
N LYS A 15 -7.56 -5.53 4.80
CA LYS A 15 -7.62 -4.53 3.74
C LYS A 15 -6.84 -4.92 2.49
N LEU A 16 -5.76 -5.69 2.64
CA LEU A 16 -5.06 -6.25 1.49
C LEU A 16 -5.87 -7.40 0.90
N GLN A 17 -6.24 -8.38 1.74
CA GLN A 17 -6.88 -9.62 1.32
C GLN A 17 -8.28 -9.40 0.73
N ASN A 18 -9.13 -8.64 1.43
CA ASN A 18 -10.55 -8.53 1.10
C ASN A 18 -10.90 -7.26 0.31
N TYR A 19 -9.95 -6.35 0.09
CA TYR A 19 -10.13 -5.16 -0.75
C TYR A 19 -9.12 -5.04 -1.89
N SER A 20 -7.83 -4.83 -1.63
CA SER A 20 -6.84 -4.56 -2.69
C SER A 20 -6.56 -5.75 -3.61
N LEU A 21 -6.59 -6.96 -3.06
CA LEU A 21 -6.32 -8.23 -3.76
C LEU A 21 -7.58 -9.07 -3.98
N ASN A 22 -8.77 -8.53 -3.67
CA ASN A 22 -10.03 -9.24 -3.82
C ASN A 22 -10.68 -8.95 -5.18
N PRO A 23 -10.77 -9.93 -6.10
CA PRO A 23 -11.42 -9.76 -7.39
C PRO A 23 -12.96 -9.62 -7.29
N GLN A 24 -13.56 -10.01 -6.16
CA GLN A 24 -15.00 -9.93 -5.93
C GLN A 24 -15.42 -8.62 -5.25
N HIS A 25 -14.49 -7.78 -4.80
CA HIS A 25 -14.83 -6.53 -4.13
C HIS A 25 -15.31 -5.48 -5.14
N ASP A 26 -16.49 -4.89 -4.93
CA ASP A 26 -17.13 -3.94 -5.86
C ASP A 26 -16.20 -2.82 -6.33
N ARG A 27 -15.52 -2.16 -5.38
CA ARG A 27 -14.51 -1.11 -5.65
C ARG A 27 -13.08 -1.62 -5.84
N GLY A 28 -12.71 -2.74 -5.21
CA GLY A 28 -11.34 -3.24 -5.15
C GLY A 28 -10.94 -4.11 -6.35
N LYS A 29 -11.90 -4.71 -7.06
CA LYS A 29 -11.69 -5.66 -8.15
C LYS A 29 -10.72 -5.20 -9.24
N HIS A 30 -10.74 -3.91 -9.58
CA HIS A 30 -9.85 -3.36 -10.61
C HIS A 30 -8.38 -3.35 -10.16
N LYS A 31 -8.11 -3.18 -8.87
CA LYS A 31 -6.77 -3.30 -8.27
C LYS A 31 -6.33 -4.76 -8.25
N ALA A 32 -7.20 -5.65 -7.78
CA ALA A 32 -6.93 -7.08 -7.72
C ALA A 32 -6.57 -7.65 -9.10
N ARG A 33 -7.30 -7.24 -10.15
CA ARG A 33 -7.00 -7.62 -11.54
C ARG A 33 -5.59 -7.21 -11.97
N LEU A 34 -5.15 -6.01 -11.59
CA LEU A 34 -3.82 -5.52 -11.94
C LEU A 34 -2.72 -6.26 -11.18
N PHE A 35 -2.91 -6.47 -9.87
CA PHE A 35 -1.99 -7.26 -9.06
C PHE A 35 -1.80 -8.67 -9.59
N LEU A 36 -2.91 -9.32 -9.96
CA LEU A 36 -2.87 -10.65 -10.53
C LEU A 36 -2.20 -10.65 -11.91
N ALA A 37 -2.57 -9.73 -12.80
CA ALA A 37 -2.07 -9.70 -14.18
C ALA A 37 -0.58 -9.37 -14.27
N ILE A 38 -0.07 -8.45 -13.44
CA ILE A 38 1.31 -7.95 -13.56
C ILE A 38 2.25 -8.70 -12.61
N LEU A 39 1.83 -8.93 -11.35
CA LEU A 39 2.69 -9.49 -10.31
C LEU A 39 2.27 -10.91 -9.87
N GLY A 40 1.21 -11.47 -10.44
CA GLY A 40 0.66 -12.76 -10.00
C GLY A 40 0.19 -12.76 -8.55
N LEU A 41 -0.09 -11.59 -7.96
CA LEU A 41 -0.50 -11.45 -6.56
C LEU A 41 -2.02 -11.57 -6.45
N SER A 42 -2.47 -12.44 -5.55
CA SER A 42 -3.88 -12.69 -5.23
C SER A 42 -4.15 -12.51 -3.74
N ALA A 43 -5.40 -12.70 -3.30
CA ALA A 43 -5.77 -12.57 -1.89
C ALA A 43 -4.91 -13.43 -0.94
N SER A 44 -4.42 -14.60 -1.37
CA SER A 44 -3.53 -15.45 -0.57
C SER A 44 -2.15 -14.84 -0.33
N ASP A 45 -1.73 -13.90 -1.17
CA ASP A 45 -0.42 -13.24 -1.08
C ASP A 45 -0.46 -11.97 -0.19
N ALA A 46 -1.55 -11.71 0.53
CA ALA A 46 -1.72 -10.50 1.34
C ALA A 46 -0.59 -10.27 2.36
N LYS A 47 -0.10 -11.34 3.01
CA LYS A 47 1.03 -11.26 3.95
C LYS A 47 2.33 -10.88 3.22
N THR A 48 2.61 -11.51 2.09
CA THR A 48 3.78 -11.21 1.25
C THR A 48 3.76 -9.75 0.80
N LEU A 49 2.61 -9.27 0.32
CA LEU A 49 2.46 -7.87 -0.07
C LEU A 49 2.65 -6.91 1.11
N ALA A 50 2.15 -7.26 2.30
CA ALA A 50 2.36 -6.43 3.50
C ALA A 50 3.85 -6.30 3.85
N THR A 51 4.62 -7.40 3.83
CA THR A 51 6.07 -7.38 4.07
C THR A 51 6.79 -6.48 3.08
N LEU A 52 6.52 -6.66 1.78
CA LEU A 52 7.12 -5.83 0.72
C LEU A 52 6.82 -4.33 0.92
N ILE A 53 5.58 -4.00 1.29
CA ILE A 53 5.20 -2.61 1.56
C ILE A 53 5.96 -2.05 2.76
N LEU A 54 6.03 -2.79 3.88
CA LEU A 54 6.69 -2.33 5.11
C LEU A 54 8.20 -2.13 4.94
N GLU A 55 8.84 -2.95 4.12
CA GLU A 55 10.25 -2.76 3.75
C GLU A 55 10.40 -1.53 2.86
N ALA A 56 9.58 -1.43 1.81
CA ALA A 56 9.74 -0.39 0.81
C ALA A 56 9.50 1.03 1.35
N ILE A 57 8.53 1.25 2.24
CA ILE A 57 8.24 2.57 2.82
C ILE A 57 9.36 3.11 3.73
N GLN A 58 10.26 2.26 4.19
CA GLN A 58 11.45 2.68 4.94
C GLN A 58 12.57 3.17 4.00
N LEU A 59 12.59 2.63 2.77
CA LEU A 59 13.62 2.88 1.77
C LEU A 59 13.26 4.02 0.82
N HIS A 60 11.98 4.25 0.56
CA HIS A 60 11.50 5.22 -0.43
C HIS A 60 10.98 6.50 0.20
N ASP A 61 11.03 7.57 -0.58
CA ASP A 61 10.57 8.89 -0.15
C ASP A 61 9.07 9.06 -0.38
N VAL A 62 8.46 9.86 0.50
CA VAL A 62 7.11 10.37 0.31
C VAL A 62 7.07 11.27 -0.93
N ILE A 63 6.15 10.98 -1.84
CA ILE A 63 5.95 11.79 -3.07
C ILE A 63 5.02 12.98 -2.83
N SER A 64 4.12 12.87 -1.85
CA SER A 64 3.11 13.89 -1.54
C SER A 64 2.61 13.72 -0.12
N SER A 65 2.31 14.84 0.52
CA SER A 65 1.71 14.90 1.84
C SER A 65 0.61 15.95 1.88
N THR A 66 -0.56 15.60 2.42
CA THR A 66 -1.70 16.52 2.58
C THR A 66 -2.31 16.40 3.97
N GLN A 67 -2.63 17.53 4.60
CA GLN A 67 -3.24 17.56 5.92
C GLN A 67 -4.70 17.99 5.83
N ASP A 68 -5.57 17.32 6.58
CA ASP A 68 -6.94 17.76 6.82
C ASP A 68 -7.38 17.41 8.25
N GLY A 69 -8.68 17.61 8.55
CA GLY A 69 -9.25 17.30 9.87
C GLY A 69 -9.18 15.83 10.30
N TYR A 70 -8.89 14.91 9.38
CA TYR A 70 -8.74 13.48 9.69
C TYR A 70 -7.28 13.08 9.98
N GLY A 71 -6.34 13.99 9.75
CA GLY A 71 -4.92 13.79 10.01
C GLY A 71 -4.05 14.10 8.79
N GLN A 72 -2.81 13.62 8.87
CA GLN A 72 -1.80 13.84 7.84
C GLN A 72 -1.72 12.62 6.92
N ARG A 73 -1.97 12.83 5.63
CA ARG A 73 -1.86 11.80 4.60
C ARG A 73 -0.53 11.86 3.89
N TYR A 74 -0.08 10.69 3.45
CA TYR A 74 1.17 10.51 2.71
C TYR A 74 0.98 9.55 1.55
N LEU A 75 1.67 9.80 0.45
CA LEU A 75 1.81 8.90 -0.67
C LEU A 75 3.26 8.42 -0.77
N VAL A 76 3.47 7.13 -1.01
CA VAL A 76 4.78 6.55 -1.29
C VAL A 76 4.66 5.64 -2.50
N ASP A 77 5.52 5.89 -3.50
CA ASP A 77 5.63 5.06 -4.69
C ASP A 77 6.95 4.29 -4.68
N PHE A 78 6.91 3.02 -5.07
CA PHE A 78 8.10 2.19 -5.16
C PHE A 78 7.90 1.03 -6.15
N PRO A 79 8.97 0.56 -6.81
CA PRO A 79 8.90 -0.60 -7.67
C PRO A 79 8.74 -1.89 -6.85
N VAL A 80 7.92 -2.81 -7.34
CA VAL A 80 7.82 -4.18 -6.86
C VAL A 80 8.09 -5.12 -8.01
N SER A 81 9.05 -6.04 -7.82
CA SER A 81 9.41 -7.04 -8.83
C SER A 81 9.01 -8.44 -8.36
N ARG A 82 8.35 -9.20 -9.24
CA ARG A 82 8.00 -10.61 -9.04
C ARG A 82 7.95 -11.32 -10.39
N ASN A 83 8.51 -12.53 -10.48
CA ASN A 83 8.49 -13.35 -11.70
C ASN A 83 8.94 -12.59 -12.97
N GLN A 84 10.05 -11.85 -12.88
CA GLN A 84 10.61 -11.03 -13.98
C GLN A 84 9.75 -9.84 -14.43
N GLN A 85 8.60 -9.62 -13.80
CA GLN A 85 7.76 -8.44 -14.01
C GLN A 85 8.03 -7.41 -12.91
N THR A 86 7.95 -6.13 -13.26
CA THR A 86 8.07 -5.02 -12.31
C THR A 86 6.87 -4.10 -12.48
N ALA A 87 6.25 -3.72 -11.36
CA ALA A 87 5.17 -2.74 -11.33
C ALA A 87 5.54 -1.60 -10.38
N LEU A 88 5.13 -0.37 -10.73
CA LEU A 88 5.20 0.74 -9.79
C LEU A 88 3.98 0.67 -8.86
N LEU A 89 4.21 0.54 -7.56
CA LEU A 89 3.17 0.45 -6.55
C LEU A 89 3.00 1.78 -5.84
N ARG A 90 1.77 2.28 -5.75
CA ARG A 90 1.41 3.41 -4.89
C ARG A 90 0.75 2.95 -3.62
N THR A 91 1.29 3.39 -2.50
CA THR A 91 0.71 3.21 -1.17
C THR A 91 0.28 4.57 -0.60
N THR A 92 -0.85 4.55 0.10
CA THR A 92 -1.46 5.76 0.69
C THR A 92 -1.60 5.53 2.19
N TRP A 93 -1.15 6.49 2.99
CA TRP A 93 -1.04 6.38 4.43
C TRP A 93 -1.73 7.54 5.12
N ILE A 94 -2.18 7.34 6.36
CA ILE A 94 -2.65 8.40 7.24
C ILE A 94 -2.04 8.25 8.62
N ILE A 95 -1.57 9.36 9.19
CA ILE A 95 -1.29 9.50 10.62
C ILE A 95 -2.43 10.37 11.18
N ARG A 96 -3.31 9.76 11.98
CA ARG A 96 -4.45 10.48 12.58
C ARG A 96 -3.99 11.40 13.73
N PRO A 97 -4.78 12.41 14.13
CA PRO A 97 -4.37 13.38 15.15
C PRO A 97 -3.91 12.77 16.48
N THR A 98 -4.49 11.64 16.88
CA THR A 98 -4.17 10.93 18.13
C THR A 98 -3.22 9.75 17.95
N GLU A 99 -2.63 9.59 16.77
CA GLU A 99 -1.77 8.46 16.42
C GLU A 99 -0.37 8.95 16.06
N THR A 100 0.63 8.14 16.37
CA THR A 100 2.02 8.42 15.98
C THR A 100 2.49 7.53 14.85
N PHE A 101 1.68 6.57 14.39
CA PHE A 101 2.08 5.60 13.37
C PHE A 101 1.23 5.73 12.10
N PRO A 102 1.83 5.52 10.92
CA PRO A 102 1.10 5.59 9.66
C PRO A 102 0.26 4.32 9.45
N ARG A 103 -1.01 4.50 9.10
CA ARG A 103 -1.92 3.41 8.73
C ARG A 103 -2.14 3.34 7.23
N LEU A 104 -2.09 2.15 6.67
CA LEU A 104 -2.38 1.97 5.24
C LEU A 104 -3.86 2.24 4.94
N THR A 105 -4.10 3.20 4.03
CA THR A 105 -5.45 3.57 3.59
C THR A 105 -5.82 2.96 2.24
N SER A 106 -4.86 2.69 1.35
CA SER A 106 -5.05 2.02 0.06
C SER A 106 -3.68 1.70 -0.55
N CYS A 107 -3.64 0.68 -1.39
CA CYS A 107 -2.48 0.27 -2.18
C CYS A 107 -2.93 -0.20 -3.56
N TYR A 108 -2.23 0.19 -4.63
CA TYR A 108 -2.54 -0.20 -6.01
C TYR A 108 -1.36 0.01 -6.95
N ILE A 109 -1.35 -0.72 -8.07
CA ILE A 109 -0.38 -0.54 -9.15
C ILE A 109 -0.71 0.73 -9.95
N LEU A 110 0.28 1.59 -10.16
CA LEU A 110 0.21 2.74 -11.06
C LEU A 110 0.35 2.30 -12.52
N ARG A 111 -0.36 3.01 -13.40
CA ARG A 111 -0.24 2.91 -14.85
C ARG A 111 0.23 4.23 -15.42
#